data_AF-A0A7C1TI89-F1
#
_entry.id   AF-A0A7C1TI89-F1
#
_cell.length_a   1.000
_cell.length_b   1.000
_cell.length_c   1.000
_cell.angle_alpha   90.00
_cell.angle_beta   90.00
_cell.angle_gamma   90.00
#
_symmetry.space_group_name_H-M   'P 1'
#
loop_
_entity.id
_entity.type
_entity.pdbx_description
1 polymer ?
#
loop_
_entity_poly.entity_id
_entity_poly.type
_entity_poly.pdbx_seq_one_letter_code
_entity_poly.pdbx_strand_id
1 'polypeptide(L)'
;MSMQAARDKTAAAAFLNWLAPLQDAARAQRHRYLVVLGGARPWSRVLMQALLREAPQLPTLWVGEAAPLPATEHAVELVAVSEAVRCIGQETDRLIYDAWAGLDVDAFAAVTGTLRAGAARGGLMFL
;
A
#
# COMPACT_ATOMS: atom_id res chain seq x y z
N MET A 1 -4.17 14.16 25.54
CA MET A 1 -3.90 13.81 24.12
C MET A 1 -2.44 14.16 23.85
N SER A 2 -1.56 13.18 23.64
CA SER A 2 -0.11 13.42 23.49
C SER A 2 0.19 14.17 22.18
N MET A 3 1.16 15.09 22.21
CA MET A 3 1.56 15.95 21.08
C MET A 3 1.99 15.15 19.83
N GLN A 4 2.47 13.91 20.04
CA GLN A 4 2.85 13.00 18.96
C GLN A 4 1.65 12.47 18.17
N ALA A 5 0.58 12.06 18.85
CA ALA A 5 -0.62 11.53 18.20
C ALA A 5 -1.33 12.58 17.32
N ALA A 6 -1.27 13.86 17.71
CA ALA A 6 -1.78 14.96 16.90
C ALA A 6 -0.97 15.14 15.62
N ARG A 7 0.36 15.08 15.70
CA ARG A 7 1.27 15.15 14.54
C ARG A 7 1.03 13.98 13.57
N ASP A 8 0.90 12.77 14.10
CA ASP A 8 0.65 11.56 13.30
C ASP A 8 -0.68 11.66 12.54
N LYS A 9 -1.73 12.16 13.20
CA LYS A 9 -3.03 12.40 12.57
C LYS A 9 -2.95 13.45 11.46
N THR A 10 -2.21 14.54 11.68
CA THR A 10 -2.01 15.59 10.67
C THR A 10 -1.23 15.06 9.46
N ALA A 11 -0.17 14.29 9.68
CA ALA A 11 0.62 13.68 8.61
C ALA A 11 -0.22 12.71 7.77
N ALA A 12 -1.00 11.84 8.43
CA ALA A 12 -1.92 10.93 7.77
C ALA A 12 -2.94 11.67 6.89
N ALA A 13 -3.60 12.71 7.42
CA ALA A 13 -4.57 13.48 6.66
C ALA A 13 -3.93 14.19 5.46
N ALA A 14 -2.74 14.77 5.63
CA ALA A 14 -2.01 15.42 4.55
C ALA A 14 -1.63 14.41 3.44
N PHE A 15 -1.18 13.22 3.82
CA PHE A 15 -0.85 12.15 2.87
C PHE A 15 -2.06 11.70 2.04
N LEU A 16 -3.20 11.42 2.69
CA LEU A 16 -4.42 11.00 1.98
C LEU A 16 -4.93 12.10 1.04
N ASN A 17 -4.89 13.36 1.48
CA ASN A 17 -5.28 14.50 0.65
C ASN A 17 -4.37 14.67 -0.57
N TRP A 18 -3.06 14.43 -0.42
CA TRP A 18 -2.11 14.46 -1.54
C TRP A 18 -2.32 13.28 -2.50
N LEU A 19 -2.64 12.09 -1.98
CA LEU A 19 -2.81 10.88 -2.76
C LEU A 19 -4.11 10.85 -3.58
N ALA A 20 -5.20 11.42 -3.05
CA ALA A 20 -6.53 11.40 -3.68
C ALA A 20 -6.54 11.88 -5.15
N PRO A 21 -6.00 13.06 -5.52
CA PRO A 21 -6.00 13.49 -6.92
C PRO A 21 -5.16 12.58 -7.83
N LEU A 22 -4.09 11.95 -7.33
CA LEU A 22 -3.30 10.98 -8.09
C LEU A 22 -4.12 9.71 -8.37
N GLN A 23 -4.86 9.21 -7.38
CA GLN A 23 -5.76 8.07 -7.54
C GLN A 23 -6.85 8.36 -8.57
N ASP A 24 -7.48 9.53 -8.51
CA ASP A 24 -8.52 9.92 -9.46
C ASP A 24 -7.99 10.03 -10.89
N ALA A 25 -6.82 10.65 -11.08
CA ALA A 25 -6.18 10.76 -12.38
C ALA A 25 -5.79 9.38 -12.95
N ALA A 26 -5.18 8.52 -12.12
CA ALA A 26 -4.78 7.18 -12.52
C ALA A 26 -5.99 6.31 -12.88
N ARG A 27 -7.09 6.42 -12.12
CA ARG A 27 -8.35 5.73 -12.42
C ARG A 27 -8.92 6.18 -13.77
N ALA A 28 -9.02 7.50 -13.99
CA ALA A 28 -9.59 8.06 -15.22
C ALA A 28 -8.80 7.63 -16.47
N GLN A 29 -7.48 7.50 -16.35
CA GLN A 29 -6.59 7.12 -17.45
C GLN A 29 -6.29 5.61 -17.50
N ARG A 30 -6.85 4.81 -16.59
CA ARG A 30 -6.55 3.38 -16.44
C ARG A 30 -5.04 3.11 -16.26
N HIS A 31 -4.33 4.00 -15.59
CA HIS A 31 -2.90 3.89 -15.33
C HIS A 31 -2.60 3.22 -14.00
N ARG A 32 -1.40 2.65 -13.92
CA ARG A 32 -0.77 2.25 -12.66
C ARG A 32 0.11 3.40 -12.18
N TYR A 33 0.17 3.62 -10.88
CA TYR A 33 1.08 4.59 -10.28
C TYR A 33 1.88 3.94 -9.16
N LEU A 34 3.08 4.47 -8.92
CA LEU A 34 3.98 4.07 -7.84
C LEU A 34 4.16 5.27 -6.90
N VAL A 35 3.92 5.04 -5.61
CA VAL A 35 4.27 5.99 -4.54
C VAL A 35 5.38 5.39 -3.69
N VAL A 36 6.46 6.14 -3.50
CA VAL A 36 7.58 5.77 -2.62
C VAL A 36 7.52 6.63 -1.37
N LEU A 37 7.46 6.00 -0.19
CA LEU A 37 7.55 6.69 1.10
C LEU A 37 8.97 6.65 1.62
N GLY A 38 9.76 7.68 1.31
CA GLY A 38 11.10 7.86 1.88
C GLY A 38 11.04 8.47 3.27
N GLY A 39 11.14 7.65 4.32
CA GLY A 39 11.11 8.14 5.69
C GLY A 39 11.35 7.04 6.73
N ALA A 40 11.16 7.36 8.01
CA ALA A 40 11.32 6.39 9.08
C ALA A 40 10.20 5.33 9.06
N ARG A 41 10.53 4.06 9.30
CA ARG A 41 9.56 2.94 9.32
C ARG A 41 8.31 3.20 10.17
N PRO A 42 8.39 3.77 11.40
CA PRO A 42 7.19 4.08 12.18
C PRO A 42 6.28 5.13 11.53
N TRP A 43 6.87 6.14 10.88
CA TRP A 43 6.11 7.17 10.16
C TRP A 43 5.40 6.59 8.94
N SER A 44 6.09 5.76 8.12
CA SER A 44 5.47 5.07 6.99
C SER A 44 4.32 4.16 7.44
N ARG A 45 4.48 3.46 8.59
CA ARG A 45 3.39 2.64 9.16
C ARG A 45 2.16 3.46 9.54
N VAL A 46 2.32 4.65 10.12
CA VAL A 46 1.19 5.55 10.42
C VAL A 46 0.42 5.90 9.15
N LEU A 47 1.12 6.24 8.07
CA LEU A 47 0.50 6.58 6.80
C LEU A 47 -0.26 5.38 6.18
N MET A 48 0.33 4.19 6.24
CA MET A 48 -0.31 2.96 5.76
C MET A 48 -1.54 2.57 6.55
N GLN A 49 -1.51 2.72 7.87
CA GLN A 49 -2.70 2.48 8.69
C GLN A 49 -3.85 3.41 8.30
N ALA A 50 -3.55 4.69 8.07
CA ALA A 50 -4.56 5.65 7.62
C ALA A 50 -5.15 5.27 6.26
N LEU A 51 -4.29 4.89 5.31
CA LEU A 51 -4.69 4.46 3.96
C LEU A 51 -5.57 3.20 3.97
N LEU A 52 -5.20 2.19 4.77
CA LEU A 52 -5.97 0.95 4.86
C LEU A 52 -7.34 1.21 5.52
N ARG A 53 -7.41 2.11 6.51
CA ARG A 53 -8.67 2.50 7.16
C ARG A 53 -9.59 3.30 6.26
N GLU A 54 -9.08 4.02 5.26
CA GLU A 54 -9.90 4.78 4.31
C GLU A 54 -10.72 3.88 3.37
N ALA A 55 -10.22 2.67 3.10
CA ALA A 55 -10.84 1.70 2.20
C ALA A 55 -10.61 0.26 2.72
N PRO A 56 -11.25 -0.13 3.84
CA PRO A 56 -10.96 -1.40 4.50
C PRO A 56 -11.35 -2.62 3.67
N GLN A 57 -12.31 -2.47 2.75
CA GLN A 57 -12.78 -3.55 1.87
C GLN A 57 -12.04 -3.62 0.54
N LEU A 58 -11.05 -2.74 0.29
CA LEU A 58 -10.30 -2.76 -0.96
C LEU A 58 -9.27 -3.90 -0.92
N PRO A 59 -9.33 -4.87 -1.86
CA PRO A 59 -8.35 -5.94 -1.93
C PRO A 59 -6.94 -5.38 -2.01
N THR A 60 -6.15 -5.67 -0.97
CA THR A 60 -4.81 -5.14 -0.82
C THR A 60 -3.84 -6.29 -0.62
N LEU A 61 -2.87 -6.41 -1.51
CA LEU A 61 -1.73 -7.31 -1.36
C LEU A 61 -0.63 -6.57 -0.59
N TRP A 62 -0.28 -7.05 0.60
CA TRP A 62 0.85 -6.56 1.39
C TRP A 62 2.01 -7.54 1.27
N VAL A 63 3.11 -7.12 0.65
CA VAL A 63 4.35 -7.90 0.53
C VAL A 63 5.31 -7.44 1.61
N GLY A 64 5.68 -8.34 2.53
CA GLY A 64 6.59 -8.04 3.64
C GLY A 64 6.38 -8.98 4.82
N GLU A 65 6.98 -8.63 5.96
CA GLU A 65 6.93 -9.48 7.16
C GLU A 65 5.64 -9.30 7.99
N ALA A 66 5.12 -8.07 8.05
CA ALA A 66 3.97 -7.77 8.90
C ALA A 66 3.17 -6.58 8.38
N ALA A 67 1.89 -6.81 8.07
CA ALA A 67 0.94 -5.74 7.82
C ALA A 67 0.66 -4.93 9.10
N PRO A 68 0.35 -3.63 9.00
CA PRO A 68 0.18 -2.76 10.15
C PRO A 68 -1.24 -2.81 10.74
N LEU A 69 -2.15 -3.56 10.12
CA LEU A 69 -3.53 -3.81 10.57
C LEU A 69 -3.88 -5.30 10.36
N PRO A 70 -4.79 -5.88 11.18
CA PRO A 70 -5.17 -7.27 11.07
C PRO A 70 -6.08 -7.54 9.86
N ALA A 71 -5.88 -8.70 9.23
CA ALA A 71 -6.67 -9.17 8.08
C ALA A 71 -8.15 -9.47 8.42
N THR A 72 -8.49 -9.60 9.71
CA THR A 72 -9.88 -9.80 10.15
C THR A 72 -10.76 -8.57 9.96
N GLU A 73 -10.16 -7.39 9.86
CA GLU A 73 -10.87 -6.11 9.78
C GLU A 73 -10.70 -5.42 8.43
N HIS A 74 -9.71 -5.86 7.64
CA HIS A 74 -9.34 -5.24 6.37
C HIS A 74 -9.06 -6.34 5.35
N ALA A 75 -9.44 -6.13 4.10
CA ALA A 75 -9.17 -7.02 2.97
C ALA A 75 -7.69 -6.98 2.55
N VAL A 76 -6.80 -7.29 3.51
CA VAL A 76 -5.34 -7.28 3.36
C VAL A 76 -4.83 -8.72 3.39
N GLU A 77 -4.23 -9.15 2.28
CA GLU A 77 -3.48 -10.40 2.21
C GLU A 77 -2.01 -10.11 2.49
N LEU A 78 -1.43 -10.77 3.49
CA LEU A 78 -0.01 -10.69 3.81
C LEU A 78 0.76 -11.80 3.10
N VAL A 79 1.80 -11.44 2.35
CA VAL A 79 2.67 -12.36 1.62
C VAL A 79 4.12 -12.03 1.96
N ALA A 80 4.91 -13.03 2.35
CA ALA A 80 6.34 -12.83 2.55
C ALA A 80 7.03 -12.51 1.21
N VAL A 81 8.12 -11.74 1.22
CA VAL A 81 8.86 -11.39 -0.01
C VAL A 81 9.27 -12.65 -0.80
N SER A 82 9.70 -13.71 -0.11
CA SER A 82 10.06 -15.00 -0.70
C SER A 82 8.90 -15.75 -1.37
N GLU A 83 7.67 -15.39 -1.05
CA GLU A 83 6.46 -16.03 -1.58
C GLU A 83 5.80 -15.20 -2.70
N ALA A 84 6.31 -14.01 -2.99
CA ALA A 84 5.73 -13.06 -3.95
C ALA A 84 5.45 -13.66 -5.35
N VAL A 85 6.27 -14.63 -5.78
CA VAL A 85 6.09 -15.35 -7.06
C VAL A 85 4.76 -16.10 -7.13
N ARG A 86 4.19 -16.53 -5.99
CA ARG A 86 2.88 -17.24 -5.96
C ARG A 86 1.71 -16.36 -6.36
N CYS A 87 1.90 -15.03 -6.36
CA CYS A 87 0.87 -14.07 -6.72
C CYS A 87 0.73 -13.91 -8.25
N ILE A 88 1.64 -14.46 -9.05
CA ILE A 88 1.56 -14.40 -10.52
C ILE A 88 0.24 -15.03 -11.00
N GLY A 89 -0.43 -14.35 -11.93
CA GLY A 89 -1.73 -14.77 -12.47
C GLY A 89 -2.94 -14.34 -11.63
N GLN A 90 -2.70 -13.69 -10.49
CA GLN A 90 -3.75 -13.07 -9.69
C GLN A 90 -3.90 -11.58 -10.02
N GLU A 91 -5.05 -11.01 -9.67
CA GLU A 91 -5.29 -9.58 -9.76
C GLU A 91 -5.51 -8.97 -8.37
N THR A 92 -4.86 -7.84 -8.10
CA THR A 92 -5.09 -7.04 -6.90
C THR A 92 -5.44 -5.61 -7.26
N ASP A 93 -6.24 -4.96 -6.43
CA ASP A 93 -6.57 -3.55 -6.60
C ASP A 93 -5.48 -2.68 -5.98
N ARG A 94 -4.91 -3.05 -4.83
CA ARG A 94 -3.83 -2.29 -4.18
C ARG A 94 -2.66 -3.19 -3.84
N LEU A 95 -1.46 -2.69 -4.07
CA LEU A 95 -0.22 -3.39 -3.72
C LEU A 95 0.61 -2.50 -2.80
N ILE A 96 1.01 -3.04 -1.65
CA ILE A 96 1.92 -2.39 -0.71
C ILE A 96 3.12 -3.31 -0.54
N TYR A 97 4.32 -2.79 -0.79
CA TYR A 97 5.57 -3.51 -0.66
C TYR A 97 6.41 -2.85 0.45
N ASP A 98 6.61 -3.56 1.56
CA ASP A 98 7.46 -3.13 2.69
C ASP A 98 8.92 -3.42 2.37
N ALA A 99 9.65 -2.42 1.85
CA ALA A 99 11.05 -2.58 1.46
C ALA A 99 11.99 -2.73 2.65
N TRP A 100 11.52 -2.43 3.87
CA TRP A 100 12.25 -2.73 5.10
C TRP A 100 12.39 -4.24 5.35
N ALA A 101 11.53 -5.06 4.74
CA ALA A 101 11.66 -6.52 4.74
C ALA A 101 12.64 -7.03 3.66
N GLY A 102 13.29 -6.13 2.94
CA GLY A 102 14.14 -6.43 1.79
C GLY A 102 13.47 -6.06 0.47
N LEU A 103 14.29 -5.74 -0.54
CA LEU A 103 13.86 -5.47 -1.90
C LEU A 103 14.43 -6.54 -2.83
N ASP A 104 13.57 -7.48 -3.23
CA ASP A 104 13.88 -8.48 -4.24
C ASP A 104 13.26 -8.05 -5.58
N VAL A 105 14.08 -7.99 -6.62
CA VAL A 105 13.69 -7.47 -7.95
C VAL A 105 12.70 -8.40 -8.63
N ASP A 106 12.87 -9.71 -8.49
CA ASP A 106 11.99 -10.71 -9.11
C ASP A 106 10.64 -10.74 -8.41
N ALA A 107 10.64 -10.67 -7.07
CA ALA A 107 9.44 -10.53 -6.25
C ALA A 107 8.67 -9.24 -6.62
N PHE A 108 9.39 -8.12 -6.75
CA PHE A 108 8.80 -6.84 -7.15
C PHE A 108 8.19 -6.92 -8.55
N ALA A 109 8.92 -7.46 -9.52
CA ALA A 109 8.41 -7.66 -10.88
C ALA A 109 7.16 -8.54 -10.89
N ALA A 110 7.16 -9.64 -10.15
CA ALA A 110 6.02 -10.56 -10.03
C ALA A 110 4.76 -9.86 -9.49
N VAL A 111 4.88 -9.14 -8.37
CA VAL A 111 3.73 -8.52 -7.71
C VAL A 111 3.24 -7.26 -8.42
N THR A 112 4.12 -6.47 -9.05
CA THR A 112 3.66 -5.32 -9.87
C THR A 112 2.79 -5.75 -11.06
N GLY A 113 3.01 -6.96 -11.58
CA GLY A 113 2.20 -7.56 -12.64
C GLY A 113 0.75 -7.85 -12.23
N THR A 114 0.48 -8.05 -10.95
CA THR A 114 -0.86 -8.37 -10.41
C THR A 114 -1.75 -7.14 -10.26
N LEU A 115 -1.18 -5.93 -10.33
CA LEU A 115 -1.93 -4.70 -10.12
C LEU A 115 -2.87 -4.41 -11.29
N ARG A 116 -4.18 -4.34 -11.01
CA ARG A 116 -5.19 -4.01 -12.02
C ARG A 116 -5.04 -2.56 -12.50
N ALA A 117 -5.02 -2.38 -13.82
CA ALA A 117 -4.98 -1.06 -14.44
C ALA A 117 -6.26 -0.26 -14.14
N GLY A 118 -6.12 0.92 -13.53
CA GLY A 118 -7.25 1.80 -13.22
C GLY A 118 -8.14 1.37 -12.06
N ALA A 119 -7.64 0.54 -11.14
CA ALA A 119 -8.35 0.20 -9.91
C ALA A 119 -8.71 1.47 -9.11
N ALA A 120 -9.95 1.53 -8.61
CA ALA A 120 -10.57 2.80 -8.21
C ALA A 120 -9.86 3.57 -7.08
N ARG A 121 -9.10 2.85 -6.24
CA ARG A 121 -8.24 3.36 -5.16
C ARG A 121 -6.90 2.62 -5.12
N GLY A 122 -6.54 2.08 -6.26
CA GLY A 122 -5.56 1.03 -6.42
C GLY A 122 -4.28 1.52 -7.05
N GLY A 123 -3.15 1.25 -6.39
CA GLY A 123 -1.83 1.67 -6.80
C GLY A 123 -0.77 0.86 -6.09
N LEU A 124 0.46 0.97 -6.57
CA LEU A 124 1.62 0.39 -5.93
C LEU A 124 2.20 1.39 -4.92
N MET A 125 2.37 0.96 -3.68
CA MET A 125 3.09 1.71 -2.67
C MET A 125 4.31 0.95 -2.20
N PHE A 126 5.38 1.69 -2.01
CA PHE A 126 6.70 1.20 -1.62
C PHE A 126 7.15 1.96 -0.37
N LEU A 127 7.51 1.24 0.69
CA LEU A 127 7.70 1.79 2.04
C LEU A 127 9.06 1.48 2.63
#